data_AF-A0A6J5FI06-F1
#
_entry.id   AF-A0A6J5FI06-F1
#
_cell.length_a   1.000
_cell.length_b   1.000
_cell.length_c   1.000
_cell.angle_alpha   90.00
_cell.angle_beta   90.00
_cell.angle_gamma   90.00
#
_symmetry.space_group_name_H-M   'P 1'
#
loop_
_entity.id
_entity.type
_entity.pdbx_description
1 polymer ?
#
loop_
_entity_poly.entity_id
_entity_poly.type
_entity_poly.pdbx_seq_one_letter_code
_entity_poly.pdbx_strand_id
1 'polypeptide(L)'
;MFYGTYLHPNPRLYKYMWQIWTPDSALEGSDFFEHGPRYSTARFHELERELISAGVSGFIYNRKLPRRGLGAPFDLTHSRWANRVWAPSWEDDPDSEWNGHK
;
A
#
# COMPACT_ATOMS: atom_id res chain seq x y z
N MET A 1 -17.08 7.73 -1.77
CA MET A 1 -17.13 6.25 -1.67
C MET A 1 -15.85 5.71 -2.29
N PHE A 2 -15.02 5.02 -1.51
CA PHE A 2 -13.72 4.55 -1.96
C PHE A 2 -13.80 3.08 -2.39
N TYR A 3 -13.26 2.73 -3.55
CA TYR A 3 -13.25 1.36 -4.10
C TYR A 3 -11.80 0.87 -4.20
N GLY A 4 -11.53 -0.38 -3.77
CA GLY A 4 -10.22 -1.02 -3.97
C GLY A 4 -9.35 -1.26 -2.72
N THR A 5 -9.94 -1.55 -1.56
CA THR A 5 -9.21 -1.70 -0.27
C THR A 5 -8.85 -3.14 0.11
N TYR A 6 -8.86 -4.10 -0.83
CA TYR A 6 -8.61 -5.51 -0.48
C TYR A 6 -7.17 -5.75 -0.01
N LEU A 7 -7.04 -6.16 1.26
CA LEU A 7 -5.82 -6.68 1.87
C LEU A 7 -5.86 -8.21 1.87
N HIS A 8 -4.76 -8.84 1.46
CA HIS A 8 -4.66 -10.30 1.49
C HIS A 8 -4.66 -10.80 2.95
N PRO A 9 -5.44 -11.82 3.33
CA PRO A 9 -5.59 -12.24 4.74
C PRO A 9 -4.29 -12.60 5.46
N ASN A 10 -3.29 -13.07 4.72
CA ASN A 10 -1.94 -13.30 5.25
C ASN A 10 -1.05 -12.06 5.03
N PRO A 11 -0.77 -11.25 6.08
CA PRO A 11 0.01 -10.02 5.98
C PRO A 11 1.50 -10.29 5.72
N ARG A 12 1.96 -11.52 5.93
CA ARG A 12 3.36 -11.93 5.71
C ARG A 12 3.69 -12.10 4.23
N LEU A 13 2.68 -12.21 3.37
CA LEU A 13 2.90 -12.38 1.92
C LEU A 13 3.09 -11.05 1.20
N TYR A 14 2.35 -10.02 1.61
CA TYR A 14 2.29 -8.78 0.86
C TYR A 14 2.24 -7.55 1.76
N LYS A 15 3.02 -6.53 1.38
CA LYS A 15 2.90 -5.16 1.83
C LYS A 15 2.02 -4.39 0.84
N TYR A 16 1.33 -3.37 1.32
CA TYR A 16 0.52 -2.49 0.50
C TYR A 16 1.01 -1.06 0.66
N MET A 17 1.38 -0.43 -0.46
CA MET A 17 1.65 1.00 -0.50
C MET A 17 0.39 1.71 -0.98
N TRP A 18 -0.05 2.69 -0.22
CA TRP A 18 -1.30 3.39 -0.46
C TRP A 18 -1.05 4.79 -1.01
N GLN A 19 -1.94 5.26 -1.87
CA GLN A 19 -1.97 6.64 -2.33
C GLN A 19 -3.42 7.13 -2.29
N ILE A 20 -3.61 8.37 -1.88
CA ILE A 20 -4.92 9.02 -1.83
C ILE A 20 -4.84 10.24 -2.74
N TRP A 21 -5.64 10.25 -3.80
CA TRP A 21 -5.86 11.42 -4.63
C TRP A 21 -7.12 12.12 -4.13
N THR A 22 -7.06 13.44 -4.03
CA THR A 22 -8.19 14.33 -3.73
C THR A 22 -8.26 15.45 -4.78
N PRO A 23 -9.38 16.17 -4.93
CA PRO A 23 -9.47 17.31 -5.84
C PRO A 23 -8.42 18.42 -5.63
N ASP A 24 -7.84 18.50 -4.43
CA ASP A 24 -6.78 19.46 -4.09
C ASP A 24 -5.37 18.93 -4.40
N SER A 25 -5.25 17.74 -5.00
CA SER A 25 -3.95 17.16 -5.34
C SER A 25 -3.29 17.96 -6.46
N ALA A 26 -2.04 18.36 -6.25
CA ALA A 26 -1.27 19.07 -7.27
C ALA A 26 -0.85 18.18 -8.46
N LEU A 27 -0.95 16.86 -8.31
CA LEU A 27 -0.53 15.87 -9.30
C LEU A 27 -1.74 15.09 -9.84
N GLU A 28 -1.72 14.84 -11.14
CA GLU A 28 -2.76 14.13 -11.88
C GLU A 28 -2.18 12.96 -12.67
N GLY A 29 -3.04 12.03 -13.08
CA GLY A 29 -2.69 10.97 -14.04
C GLY A 29 -1.45 10.16 -13.64
N SER A 30 -0.54 9.94 -14.59
CA SER A 30 0.72 9.18 -14.39
C SER A 30 1.60 9.77 -13.30
N ASP A 31 1.66 11.10 -13.22
CA ASP A 31 2.59 11.81 -12.35
C ASP A 31 2.18 11.62 -10.88
N PHE A 32 0.88 11.53 -10.60
CA PHE A 32 0.38 11.15 -9.29
C PHE A 32 0.87 9.75 -8.87
N PHE A 33 0.84 8.77 -9.75
CA PHE A 33 1.28 7.41 -9.41
C PHE A 33 2.80 7.31 -9.24
N GLU A 34 3.56 8.10 -10.00
CA GLU A 34 5.01 8.08 -9.98
C GLU A 34 5.61 8.93 -8.84
N HIS A 35 5.03 10.09 -8.56
CA HIS A 35 5.60 11.08 -7.66
C HIS A 35 4.68 11.45 -6.48
N GLY A 36 3.42 11.02 -6.50
CA GLY A 36 2.48 11.31 -5.44
C GLY A 36 2.86 10.69 -4.09
N PRO A 37 2.32 11.22 -3.00
CA PRO A 37 2.58 10.72 -1.65
C PRO A 37 2.19 9.24 -1.52
N ARG A 38 3.05 8.47 -0.82
CA ARG A 38 2.83 7.05 -0.54
C ARG A 38 2.79 6.81 0.95
N TYR A 39 1.87 5.96 1.38
CA TYR A 39 1.59 5.70 2.78
C TYR A 39 1.65 4.21 3.10
N SER A 40 2.15 3.89 4.29
CA SER A 40 1.97 2.58 4.95
C SER A 40 0.48 2.30 5.20
N THR A 41 0.11 1.06 5.49
CA THR A 41 -1.28 0.70 5.75
C THR A 41 -1.86 1.44 6.97
N ALA A 42 -1.10 1.55 8.06
CA ALA A 42 -1.55 2.28 9.25
C ALA A 42 -1.76 3.77 8.97
N ARG A 43 -0.76 4.45 8.38
CA ARG A 43 -0.87 5.88 8.06
C ARG A 43 -1.99 6.18 7.06
N PHE A 44 -2.23 5.29 6.11
CA PHE A 44 -3.35 5.40 5.18
C PHE A 44 -4.69 5.45 5.92
N HIS A 45 -4.95 4.52 6.84
CA HIS A 45 -6.22 4.50 7.57
C HIS A 45 -6.38 5.66 8.56
N GLU A 46 -5.29 6.23 9.07
CA GLU A 46 -5.35 7.50 9.81
C GLU A 46 -5.83 8.65 8.91
N LEU A 47 -5.16 8.85 7.77
CA LEU A 47 -5.50 9.88 6.80
C LEU A 47 -6.91 9.71 6.22
N GLU A 48 -7.32 8.47 5.93
CA GLU A 48 -8.66 8.15 5.45
C GLU A 48 -9.73 8.63 6.45
N ARG A 49 -9.53 8.37 7.75
CA ARG A 49 -10.46 8.87 8.79
C ARG A 49 -10.48 10.39 8.85
N GLU A 50 -9.32 11.03 8.80
CA GLU A 50 -9.20 12.50 8.81
C GLU A 50 -9.96 13.12 7.62
N LEU A 51 -9.77 12.59 6.41
CA LEU A 51 -10.45 13.07 5.20
C LEU A 51 -11.96 12.84 5.23
N ILE A 52 -12.41 11.67 5.71
CA ILE A 52 -13.84 11.37 5.88
C ILE A 52 -14.47 12.35 6.88
N SER A 53 -13.81 12.59 8.02
CA SER A 53 -14.29 13.55 9.03
C SER A 53 -14.35 14.98 8.49
N ALA A 54 -13.46 15.35 7.58
CA ALA A 54 -13.46 16.64 6.90
C ALA A 54 -14.46 16.72 5.72
N GLY A 55 -15.17 15.64 5.38
CA GLY A 55 -16.08 15.59 4.24
C GLY A 55 -15.37 15.61 2.87
N VAL A 56 -14.07 15.35 2.83
CA VAL A 56 -13.28 15.36 1.60
C VAL A 56 -13.46 14.03 0.87
N SER A 57 -13.80 14.12 -0.41
CA SER A 57 -13.90 12.96 -1.31
C SER A 57 -12.62 12.80 -2.13
N GLY A 58 -12.33 11.58 -2.55
CA GLY A 58 -11.14 11.28 -3.35
C GLY A 58 -11.13 9.87 -3.91
N PHE A 59 -10.01 9.52 -4.54
CA PHE A 59 -9.73 8.17 -5.02
C PHE A 59 -8.60 7.54 -4.20
N ILE A 60 -8.76 6.26 -3.91
CA ILE A 60 -7.79 5.48 -3.14
C ILE A 60 -7.19 4.43 -4.04
N TYR A 61 -5.88 4.32 -4.00
CA TYR A 61 -5.12 3.34 -4.77
C TYR A 61 -4.20 2.58 -3.84
N ASN A 62 -4.05 1.28 -4.10
CA ASN A 62 -3.03 0.48 -3.44
C ASN A 62 -2.14 -0.24 -4.46
N ARG A 63 -0.87 -0.37 -4.09
CA ARG A 63 0.12 -1.16 -4.82
C ARG A 63 0.58 -2.29 -3.93
N LYS A 64 0.28 -3.51 -4.37
CA LYS A 64 0.67 -4.75 -3.72
C LYS A 64 2.14 -5.07 -4.01
N LEU A 65 2.95 -5.19 -2.95
CA LEU A 65 4.37 -5.55 -3.01
C LEU A 65 4.58 -6.91 -2.33
N PRO A 66 5.18 -7.90 -2.99
CA PRO A 66 5.54 -9.16 -2.33
C PRO A 66 6.60 -8.90 -1.25
N ARG A 67 6.47 -9.54 -0.09
CA ARG A 67 7.43 -9.45 1.02
C ARG A 67 8.55 -10.48 0.84
N ARG A 68 9.77 -10.08 1.20
CA ARG A 68 10.89 -11.00 1.41
C ARG A 68 10.69 -11.73 2.75
N GLY A 69 11.22 -12.94 2.93
CA GLY A 69 11.24 -13.57 4.25
C GLY A 69 10.88 -15.05 4.25
N LEU A 70 11.19 -15.69 5.38
CA LEU A 70 10.93 -17.11 5.61
C LEU A 70 9.41 -17.34 5.66
N GLY A 71 8.90 -18.21 4.79
CA GLY A 71 7.48 -18.59 4.73
C GLY A 71 6.66 -17.95 3.61
N ALA A 72 7.22 -17.02 2.82
CA ALA A 72 6.59 -16.59 1.59
C ALA A 72 6.81 -17.65 0.48
N PRO A 73 5.77 -18.19 -0.18
CA PRO A 73 5.90 -19.26 -1.17
C PRO A 73 6.35 -18.74 -2.55
N PHE A 74 7.09 -17.62 -2.57
CA PHE A 74 7.52 -17.00 -3.82
C PHE A 74 8.83 -17.63 -4.29
N ASP A 75 8.76 -18.35 -5.39
CA ASP A 75 9.95 -18.78 -6.12
C ASP A 75 10.64 -17.55 -6.74
N LEU A 76 11.70 -17.06 -6.10
CA LEU A 76 12.46 -15.88 -6.53
C LEU A 76 13.17 -16.04 -7.88
N THR A 77 13.34 -17.28 -8.35
CA THR A 77 13.99 -17.57 -9.64
C THR A 77 13.03 -17.45 -10.82
N HIS A 78 11.72 -17.45 -10.56
CA HIS A 78 10.71 -17.35 -11.60
C HIS A 78 10.67 -15.95 -12.25
N SER A 79 10.65 -15.90 -13.58
CA SER A 79 10.73 -14.67 -14.39
C SER A 79 9.71 -13.57 -14.01
N ARG A 80 8.51 -13.96 -13.59
CA ARG A 80 7.47 -13.05 -13.06
C ARG A 80 7.95 -12.07 -11.98
N TRP A 81 9.03 -12.39 -11.27
CA TRP A 81 9.58 -11.56 -10.19
C TRP A 81 10.79 -10.72 -10.58
N ALA A 82 11.35 -10.91 -11.77
CA ALA A 82 12.61 -10.30 -12.20
C ALA A 82 12.63 -8.76 -12.07
N ASN A 83 11.48 -8.11 -12.31
CA ASN A 83 11.33 -6.65 -12.25
C ASN A 83 10.37 -6.19 -11.13
N ARG A 84 10.14 -7.02 -10.11
CA ARG A 84 9.25 -6.64 -9.00
C ARG A 84 10.02 -5.89 -7.90
N VAL A 85 9.38 -4.84 -7.41
CA VAL A 85 9.76 -4.19 -6.15
C VAL A 85 9.30 -5.07 -5.00
N TRP A 86 10.22 -5.39 -4.11
CA TRP A 86 9.99 -6.23 -2.94
C TRP A 86 9.92 -5.37 -1.67
N ALA A 87 8.99 -5.71 -0.80
CA ALA A 87 8.95 -5.19 0.56
C ALA A 87 9.86 -6.02 1.50
N PRO A 88 10.30 -5.44 2.63
CA PRO A 88 10.95 -6.22 3.68
C PRO A 88 10.03 -7.33 4.22
N SER A 89 10.62 -8.23 5.00
CA SER A 89 9.84 -9.20 5.78
C SER A 89 8.87 -8.51 6.72
N TRP A 90 7.86 -9.24 7.19
CA TRP A 90 6.90 -8.66 8.11
C TRP A 90 7.58 -8.27 9.44
N GLU A 91 8.55 -9.07 9.88
CA GLU A 91 9.35 -8.87 11.07
C GLU A 91 10.19 -7.60 10.99
N ASP A 92 10.87 -7.41 9.85
CA ASP A 92 11.83 -6.32 9.65
C ASP A 92 11.16 -5.03 9.12
N ASP A 93 9.85 -5.06 8.88
CA ASP A 93 9.12 -3.88 8.42
C ASP A 93 8.92 -2.89 9.58
N PRO A 94 9.45 -1.66 9.47
CA PRO A 94 9.36 -0.66 10.53
C PRO A 94 7.99 0.01 10.59
N ASP A 95 7.12 -0.20 9.60
CA ASP A 95 5.80 0.43 9.58
C ASP A 95 4.95 -0.04 10.76
N SER A 96 4.18 0.89 11.32
CA SER A 96 3.20 0.60 12.36
C SER A 96 2.16 -0.40 11.86
N GLU A 97 1.70 -1.25 12.77
CA GLU A 97 0.69 -2.25 12.44
C GLU A 97 -0.72 -1.64 12.45
N TRP A 98 -1.54 -2.07 11.49
CA TRP A 98 -2.98 -1.91 11.47
C TRP A 98 -3.62 -3.25 11.15
N ASN A 99 -4.38 -3.81 12.10
CA ASN A 99 -5.12 -5.07 11.93
C ASN A 99 -4.25 -6.24 11.39
N GLY A 100 -3.05 -6.44 11.93
CA GLY A 100 -2.10 -7.46 11.46
C GLY A 100 -1.24 -7.06 10.27
N HIS A 101 -1.55 -5.95 9.59
CA HIS A 101 -0.83 -5.46 8.42
C HIS A 101 0.15 -4.34 8.77
N LYS A 102 1.33 -4.40 8.16
CA LYS A 102 2.27 -3.28 8.09
C LYS A 102 2.23 -2.72 6.66
#